data_AF-A0A8B7N9V9-F1
#
_entry.id   AF-A0A8B7N9V9-F1
#
_cell.length_a   1.000
_cell.length_b   1.000
_cell.length_c   1.000
_cell.angle_alpha   90.00
_cell.angle_beta   90.00
_cell.angle_gamma   90.00
#
_symmetry.space_group_name_H-M   'P 1'
#
loop_
_entity.id
_entity.type
_entity.pdbx_description
1 polymer ?
#
loop_
_entity_poly.entity_id
_entity_poly.type
_entity_poly.pdbx_seq_one_letter_code
_entity_poly.pdbx_strand_id
1 'polypeptide(L)'
;VEDGKNYTLRVRGYDAEGSSAGDPLSYLDGKQFSTIDRDRDLGDGSCSERHGGGGWWYHSCYKANPTGVWAGDRHAEVTAGAFLAWNTVYQTQVTQLTLMIRPKD
;
A
#
# COMPACT_ATOMS: atom_id res chain seq x y z
N VAL A 1 3.61 10.37 22.46
CA VAL A 1 3.51 10.37 21.00
C VAL A 1 4.94 10.60 20.52
N GLU A 2 5.63 9.57 20.02
CA GLU A 2 6.92 9.83 19.37
C GLU A 2 6.62 10.77 18.20
N ASP A 3 7.26 11.94 18.18
CA ASP A 3 7.15 12.90 17.08
C ASP A 3 7.42 12.17 15.76
N GLY A 4 6.34 11.98 15.02
CA GLY A 4 6.23 11.01 13.95
C GLY A 4 7.19 11.31 12.81
N LYS A 5 8.12 10.38 12.57
CA LYS A 5 9.05 10.38 11.43
C LYS A 5 8.29 10.17 10.11
N ASN A 6 7.53 11.17 9.66
CA ASN A 6 6.70 11.11 8.45
C ASN A 6 5.78 9.88 8.41
N TYR A 7 5.11 9.60 9.52
CA TYR A 7 4.20 8.46 9.67
C TYR A 7 4.84 7.10 9.30
N THR A 8 6.13 6.89 9.57
CA THR A 8 6.83 5.64 9.21
C THR A 8 6.07 4.39 9.66
N LEU A 9 5.84 3.44 8.73
CA LEU A 9 5.18 2.17 9.03
C LEU A 9 6.02 1.31 9.96
N ARG A 10 5.38 0.72 10.96
CA ARG A 10 5.94 -0.33 11.81
C ARG A 10 4.99 -1.51 11.88
N VAL A 11 5.37 -2.62 11.28
CA VAL A 11 4.56 -3.85 11.21
C VAL A 11 5.45 -5.06 11.48
N ARG A 12 4.97 -5.97 12.33
CA ARG A 12 5.67 -7.18 12.77
C ARG A 12 4.66 -8.26 13.14
N GLY A 13 5.12 -9.51 13.20
CA GLY A 13 4.32 -10.63 13.69
C GLY A 13 3.27 -11.11 12.70
N TYR A 14 3.60 -11.15 11.41
CA TYR A 14 2.76 -11.79 10.41
C TYR A 14 2.56 -13.29 10.76
N ASP A 15 1.31 -13.73 10.80
CA ASP A 15 0.92 -15.12 11.01
C ASP A 15 0.91 -15.87 9.68
N ALA A 16 2.03 -16.51 9.35
CA ALA A 16 2.17 -17.24 8.09
C ALA A 16 1.36 -18.54 8.04
N GLU A 17 1.00 -19.11 9.19
CA GLU A 17 0.25 -20.37 9.26
C GLU A 17 -1.25 -20.13 9.20
N GLY A 18 -1.75 -19.05 9.82
CA GLY A 18 -3.17 -18.69 9.86
C GLY A 18 -3.64 -17.75 8.74
N SER A 19 -2.73 -17.11 8.00
CA SER A 19 -3.10 -16.15 6.94
C SER A 19 -3.03 -16.74 5.53
N SER A 20 -4.12 -16.58 4.78
CA SER A 20 -4.16 -16.84 3.33
C SER A 20 -3.93 -15.58 2.47
N ALA A 21 -3.82 -14.41 3.09
CA ALA A 21 -3.73 -13.12 2.37
C ALA A 21 -2.31 -12.82 1.86
N GLY A 22 -1.29 -13.53 2.35
CA GLY A 22 0.11 -13.18 2.15
C GLY A 22 0.54 -11.94 2.93
N ASP A 23 1.83 -11.62 2.85
CA ASP A 23 2.47 -10.56 3.65
C ASP A 23 3.09 -9.44 2.80
N PRO A 24 2.25 -8.57 2.20
CA PRO A 24 2.77 -7.42 1.46
C PRO A 24 3.28 -6.31 2.39
N LEU A 25 2.86 -6.28 3.66
CA LEU A 25 3.19 -5.18 4.58
C LEU A 25 4.62 -5.29 5.12
N SER A 26 5.17 -6.50 5.30
CA SER A 26 6.57 -6.66 5.71
C SER A 26 7.55 -6.02 4.72
N TYR A 27 7.23 -6.00 3.42
CA TYR A 27 8.03 -5.29 2.42
C TYR A 27 8.02 -3.76 2.62
N LEU A 28 6.97 -3.22 3.25
CA LEU A 28 6.77 -1.79 3.49
C LEU A 28 7.22 -1.36 4.90
N ASP A 29 7.65 -2.29 5.77
CA ASP A 29 8.12 -1.94 7.12
C ASP A 29 9.26 -0.92 7.06
N GLY A 30 9.16 0.11 7.91
CA GLY A 30 10.11 1.20 7.97
C GLY A 30 10.01 2.23 6.84
N LYS A 31 9.06 2.11 5.90
CA LYS A 31 8.84 3.13 4.87
C LYS A 31 8.04 4.30 5.39
N GLN A 32 8.35 5.48 4.85
CA GLN A 32 7.63 6.72 5.15
C GLN A 32 6.37 6.78 4.31
N PHE A 33 5.39 7.57 4.77
CA PHE A 33 4.16 7.76 4.03
C PHE A 33 4.37 8.77 2.90
N SER A 34 4.06 8.37 1.67
CA SER A 34 4.12 9.21 0.47
C SER A 34 2.73 9.55 -0.03
N THR A 35 2.57 10.74 -0.59
CA THR A 35 1.37 11.26 -1.24
C THR A 35 1.75 11.97 -2.53
N ILE A 36 0.78 12.27 -3.40
CA ILE A 36 1.04 12.96 -4.69
C ILE A 36 1.80 14.28 -4.55
N ASP A 37 1.65 14.97 -3.42
CA ASP A 37 2.32 16.24 -3.12
C ASP A 37 3.58 16.08 -2.26
N ARG A 38 3.91 14.86 -1.82
CA ARG A 38 5.06 14.55 -0.96
C ARG A 38 5.62 13.17 -1.26
N ASP A 39 6.57 13.12 -2.19
CA ASP A 39 7.32 11.92 -2.53
C ASP A 39 8.37 11.57 -1.46
N ARG A 40 8.18 10.43 -0.80
CA ARG A 40 9.10 9.85 0.20
C ARG A 40 9.35 8.36 -0.06
N ASP A 41 9.05 7.91 -1.27
CA ASP A 41 9.27 6.53 -1.64
C ASP A 41 10.71 6.33 -2.14
N LEU A 42 11.06 5.09 -2.50
CA LEU A 42 12.39 4.72 -2.97
C LEU A 42 12.38 4.37 -4.46
N GLY A 43 11.27 4.62 -5.15
CA GLY A 43 11.15 4.39 -6.58
C GLY A 43 11.85 5.49 -7.36
N ASP A 44 12.20 5.18 -8.60
CA ASP A 44 12.60 6.22 -9.55
C ASP A 44 11.36 7.06 -9.85
N GLY A 45 11.18 8.23 -9.21
CA GLY A 45 10.03 9.14 -9.30
C GLY A 45 8.76 8.64 -8.58
N SER A 46 7.73 9.49 -8.49
CA SER A 46 6.61 9.30 -7.54
C SER A 46 5.75 8.05 -7.81
N CYS A 47 5.74 7.13 -6.84
CA CYS A 47 4.86 5.97 -6.86
C CYS A 47 3.39 6.36 -6.67
N SER A 48 3.09 7.34 -5.82
CA SER A 48 1.72 7.81 -5.60
C SER A 48 1.08 8.37 -6.88
N GLU A 49 1.85 9.11 -7.69
CA GLU A 49 1.34 9.63 -8.97
C GLU A 49 1.03 8.51 -9.98
N ARG A 50 1.90 7.50 -10.06
CA ARG A 50 1.73 6.39 -11.01
C ARG A 50 0.64 5.40 -10.63
N HIS A 51 0.41 5.24 -9.33
CA HIS A 51 -0.33 4.10 -8.80
C HIS A 51 -1.65 4.50 -8.12
N GLY A 52 -2.38 5.40 -8.78
CA GLY A 52 -3.77 5.71 -8.45
C GLY A 52 -3.98 6.95 -7.59
N GLY A 53 -2.94 7.75 -7.35
CA GLY A 53 -3.04 9.04 -6.66
C GLY A 53 -3.27 8.92 -5.15
N GLY A 54 -3.27 7.72 -4.61
CA GLY A 54 -3.47 7.46 -3.18
C GLY A 54 -2.22 7.70 -2.34
N GLY A 55 -2.41 7.86 -1.04
CA GLY A 55 -1.33 7.91 -0.06
C GLY A 55 -1.02 6.52 0.50
N TRP A 56 0.24 6.12 0.49
CA TRP A 56 0.65 4.82 1.02
C TRP A 56 2.11 4.81 1.47
N TRP A 57 2.49 3.78 2.22
CA TRP A 57 3.88 3.49 2.57
C TRP A 57 4.62 2.86 1.40
N TYR A 58 4.72 3.60 0.29
CA TYR A 58 5.38 3.12 -0.92
C TYR A 58 6.87 2.83 -0.67
N HIS A 59 7.35 1.76 -1.30
CA HIS A 59 8.77 1.42 -1.44
C HIS A 59 9.20 1.71 -2.89
N SER A 60 9.31 0.71 -3.76
CA SER A 60 9.64 0.89 -5.19
C SER A 60 8.86 -0.14 -6.04
N CYS A 61 7.54 -0.06 -6.17
CA CYS A 61 6.64 0.93 -5.57
C CYS A 61 5.79 0.34 -4.44
N TYR A 62 5.16 -0.81 -4.63
CA TYR A 62 4.35 -1.43 -3.58
C TYR A 62 4.20 -2.95 -3.78
N LYS A 63 3.75 -3.63 -2.72
CA LYS A 63 3.21 -5.00 -2.78
C LYS A 63 1.71 -5.07 -2.48
N ALA A 64 1.16 -4.02 -1.85
CA ALA A 64 -0.27 -3.75 -1.73
C ALA A 64 -0.54 -2.27 -2.03
N ASN A 65 -1.68 -1.98 -2.63
CA ASN A 65 -2.15 -0.63 -2.93
C ASN A 65 -3.59 -0.46 -2.45
N PRO A 66 -3.84 -0.38 -1.13
CA PRO A 66 -5.19 -0.30 -0.56
C PRO A 66 -5.89 1.05 -0.82
N THR A 67 -5.13 2.05 -1.29
CA THR A 67 -5.63 3.37 -1.68
C THR A 67 -5.64 3.55 -3.20
N GLY A 68 -5.47 2.47 -3.95
CA GLY A 68 -5.57 2.50 -5.41
C GLY A 68 -7.01 2.72 -5.87
N VAL A 69 -7.16 3.00 -7.16
CA VAL A 69 -8.44 3.22 -7.82
C VAL A 69 -9.32 1.99 -7.66
N TRP A 70 -10.58 2.19 -7.26
CA TRP A 70 -11.52 1.09 -7.18
C TRP A 70 -11.92 0.62 -8.57
N ALA A 71 -11.98 -0.70 -8.76
CA ALA A 71 -12.21 -1.32 -10.06
C ALA A 71 -13.59 -1.06 -10.67
N GLY A 72 -14.55 -0.52 -9.92
CA GLY A 72 -15.84 -0.09 -10.50
C GLY A 72 -15.82 1.35 -11.01
N ASP A 73 -14.83 2.17 -10.62
CA ASP A 73 -14.67 3.57 -11.04
C ASP A 73 -13.73 3.69 -12.26
N ARG A 74 -13.59 2.64 -13.08
CA ARG A 74 -12.60 2.64 -14.17
C ARG A 74 -12.94 3.72 -15.18
N HIS A 75 -12.01 4.66 -15.34
CA HIS A 75 -11.84 5.41 -16.57
C HIS A 75 -10.84 4.67 -17.48
N ALA A 76 -10.97 4.82 -18.80
CA ALA A 76 -10.18 4.11 -19.81
C ALA A 76 -8.66 4.35 -19.72
N GLU A 77 -8.21 5.26 -18.85
CA GLU A 77 -6.83 5.75 -18.74
C GLU A 77 -6.06 5.20 -17.51
N VAL A 78 -6.71 4.38 -16.66
CA VAL A 78 -6.06 3.87 -15.43
C VAL A 78 -5.12 2.71 -15.77
N THR A 79 -3.82 2.88 -15.48
CA THR A 79 -2.82 1.81 -15.69
C THR A 79 -3.10 0.61 -14.78
N ALA A 80 -2.74 -0.60 -15.21
CA ALA A 80 -3.02 -1.83 -14.44
C ALA A 80 -2.46 -1.82 -13.01
N GLY A 81 -1.41 -1.03 -12.74
CA GLY A 81 -0.80 -0.87 -11.42
C GLY A 81 -1.44 0.21 -10.55
N ALA A 82 -2.53 0.86 -10.97
CA ALA A 82 -3.16 1.92 -10.19
C ALA A 82 -4.35 1.43 -9.36
N PHE A 83 -4.78 0.18 -9.54
CA PHE A 83 -5.98 -0.34 -8.87
C PHE A 83 -5.76 -0.75 -7.42
N LEU A 84 -6.87 -0.78 -6.68
CA LEU A 84 -6.97 -1.38 -5.36
C LEU A 84 -6.49 -2.84 -5.39
N ALA A 85 -5.41 -3.14 -4.65
CA ALA A 85 -4.77 -4.46 -4.76
C ALA A 85 -4.05 -4.91 -3.47
N TRP A 86 -3.94 -6.22 -3.28
CA TRP A 86 -3.25 -6.86 -2.16
C TRP A 86 -2.38 -8.03 -2.63
N ASN A 87 -1.19 -8.16 -2.02
CA ASN A 87 -0.22 -9.23 -2.28
C ASN A 87 0.07 -9.45 -3.79
N THR A 88 0.45 -8.36 -4.45
CA THR A 88 0.58 -8.35 -5.91
C THR A 88 1.91 -8.92 -6.39
N VAL A 89 1.81 -10.02 -7.13
CA VAL A 89 2.70 -10.37 -8.23
C VAL A 89 1.83 -10.32 -9.50
N TYR A 90 1.46 -9.08 -9.87
CA TYR A 90 0.65 -8.69 -11.04
C TYR A 90 -0.87 -9.00 -11.01
N GLN A 91 -1.65 -7.95 -11.33
CA GLN A 91 -3.01 -7.93 -11.91
C GLN A 91 -4.23 -8.43 -11.10
N THR A 92 -4.09 -8.85 -9.85
CA THR A 92 -5.27 -9.12 -9.00
C THR A 92 -5.79 -7.85 -8.33
N GLN A 93 -6.95 -7.39 -8.78
CA GLN A 93 -7.70 -6.29 -8.17
C GLN A 93 -8.61 -6.87 -7.09
N VAL A 94 -8.65 -6.25 -5.91
CA VAL A 94 -9.62 -6.62 -4.87
C VAL A 94 -10.84 -5.70 -4.97
N THR A 95 -12.03 -6.25 -4.70
CA THR A 95 -13.29 -5.48 -4.79
C THR A 95 -13.62 -4.74 -3.49
N GLN A 96 -13.08 -5.21 -2.37
CA GLN A 96 -13.25 -4.64 -1.04
C GLN A 96 -11.99 -4.91 -0.20
N LEU A 97 -11.58 -3.93 0.61
CA LEU A 97 -10.49 -4.05 1.55
C LEU A 97 -10.79 -3.22 2.79
N THR A 98 -10.60 -3.81 3.97
CA THR A 98 -10.77 -3.13 5.26
C THR A 98 -9.51 -3.32 6.10
N LEU A 99 -8.92 -2.23 6.57
CA LEU A 99 -7.82 -2.25 7.54
C LEU A 99 -8.39 -2.00 8.94
N MET A 100 -8.02 -2.84 9.90
CA MET A 100 -8.48 -2.76 11.28
C MET A 100 -7.30 -2.98 12.23
N ILE A 101 -7.35 -2.34 13.39
CA ILE A 101 -6.39 -2.53 14.48
C ILE A 101 -7.12 -2.93 15.76
N ARG A 102 -6.46 -3.71 16.60
CA ARG A 102 -6.92 -4.10 17.94
C ARG A 102 -5.72 -4.03 18.91
N PRO A 103 -5.90 -3.60 20.17
CA PRO A 103 -4.86 -3.71 21.18
C PRO A 103 -4.29 -5.13 21.23
N LYS A 104 -2.96 -5.21 21.38
CA LYS A 104 -2.27 -6.46 21.69
C LYS A 104 -2.22 -6.54 23.21
N ASP A 105 -3.16 -7.30 23.77
CA ASP A 105 -3.40 -7.58 25.20
C ASP A 105 -3.35 -6.39 26.17
#